data_AF-A0A7X1SPP3-F1
#
_entry.id   AF-A0A7X1SPP3-F1
#
_cell.length_a   1.000
_cell.length_b   1.000
_cell.length_c   1.000
_cell.angle_alpha   90.00
_cell.angle_beta   90.00
_cell.angle_gamma   90.00
#
_symmetry.space_group_name_H-M   'P 1'
#
loop_
_entity.id
_entity.type
_entity.pdbx_description
1 polymer ?
#
loop_
_entity_poly.entity_id
_entity_poly.type
_entity_poly.pdbx_seq_one_letter_code
_entity_poly.pdbx_strand_id
1 'polypeptide(L)' 'MMETVMAWALSDDLRERVLEAGTGGASARSIAARFGVGISTAIRWLRRERESGERTPRRQGKPRGSRLDAHEILSL' A
#
# COMPACT_ATOMS: atom_id res chain seq x y z
N MET A 1 -19.87 6.31 1.12
CA MET A 1 -19.00 5.12 1.09
C MET A 1 -18.35 4.94 -0.29
N MET A 2 -17.70 5.98 -0.84
CA MET A 2 -17.01 5.93 -2.15
C MET A 2 -15.63 6.62 -2.10
N GLU A 3 -15.41 7.54 -1.16
CA GLU A 3 -14.14 8.26 -0.98
C GLU A 3 -12.93 7.37 -0.66
N THR A 4 -13.13 6.30 0.13
CA THR A 4 -12.05 5.39 0.53
C THR A 4 -11.59 4.49 -0.59
N VAL A 5 -12.50 4.08 -1.48
CA VAL A 5 -12.19 3.18 -2.61
C VAL A 5 -11.29 3.88 -3.62
N MET A 6 -11.55 5.15 -3.89
CA MET A 6 -10.76 5.97 -4.81
C MET A 6 -9.37 6.30 -4.25
N ALA A 7 -9.28 6.63 -2.95
CA ALA A 7 -8.00 6.86 -2.29
C ALA A 7 -7.11 5.60 -2.31
N TRP A 8 -7.70 4.41 -2.23
CA TRP A 8 -6.97 3.15 -2.35
C TRP A 8 -6.51 2.88 -3.78
N ALA A 9 -7.38 3.08 -4.76
CA ALA A 9 -7.01 2.91 -6.17
C ALA A 9 -5.83 3.82 -6.56
N LEU A 10 -5.85 5.09 -6.13
CA LEU A 10 -4.76 6.03 -6.35
C LEU A 10 -3.46 5.59 -5.65
N SER A 11 -3.56 5.06 -4.43
CA SER A 11 -2.39 4.58 -3.68
C SER A 11 -1.79 3.31 -4.28
N ASP A 12 -2.62 2.46 -4.87
CA ASP A 12 -2.22 1.22 -5.52
C ASP A 12 -1.52 1.48 -6.85
N ASP A 13 -2.15 2.29 -7.70
CA ASP A 13 -1.58 2.75 -8.96
C ASP A 13 -0.24 3.49 -8.75
N LEU A 14 -0.12 4.32 -7.70
CA LEU A 14 1.15 4.96 -7.37
C LEU A 14 2.25 3.94 -7.03
N ARG A 15 1.89 2.87 -6.31
CA ARG A 15 2.85 1.81 -5.97
C ARG A 15 3.26 1.03 -7.21
N GLU A 16 2.32 0.66 -8.07
CA GLU A 16 2.60 -0.06 -9.31
C GLU A 16 3.61 0.70 -10.18
N ARG A 17 3.38 2.00 -10.40
CA ARG A 17 4.30 2.83 -11.20
C ARG A 17 5.68 2.99 -10.57
N VAL A 18 5.76 3.04 -9.23
CA VAL A 18 7.04 3.07 -8.49
C VAL A 18 7.80 1.76 -8.66
N LEU A 19 7.10 0.63 -8.61
CA LEU A 19 7.67 -0.71 -8.79
C LEU A 19 8.15 -0.92 -10.25
N GLU A 20 7.34 -0.55 -11.23
CA GLU A 20 7.74 -0.58 -12.66
C GLU A 20 9.01 0.23 -12.92
N ALA A 21 9.10 1.45 -12.38
CA ALA A 21 10.30 2.27 -12.50
C ALA A 21 11.54 1.62 -11.84
N GLY A 22 11.33 0.81 -10.80
CA GLY A 22 12.37 0.03 -10.13
C GLY A 22 12.93 -1.11 -10.98
N THR A 23 12.07 -1.77 -11.77
CA THR A 23 12.51 -2.83 -12.69
C THR A 23 13.43 -2.30 -13.79
N GLY A 24 13.24 -1.03 -14.20
CA GLY A 24 14.11 -0.33 -15.15
C GLY A 24 15.49 0.06 -14.59
N GLY A 25 15.84 -0.34 -13.36
CA GLY A 25 17.16 -0.10 -12.77
C GLY A 25 17.35 1.30 -12.17
N ALA A 26 16.29 2.11 -12.08
CA ALA A 26 16.37 3.41 -11.43
C ALA A 26 16.60 3.26 -9.91
N SER A 27 17.40 4.16 -9.34
CA SER A 27 17.64 4.17 -7.90
C SER A 27 16.38 4.59 -7.14
N ALA A 28 16.19 4.07 -5.92
CA ALA A 28 15.03 4.41 -5.08
C ALA A 28 14.89 5.92 -4.84
N ARG A 29 16.01 6.66 -4.81
CA ARG A 29 16.02 8.12 -4.67
C ARG A 29 15.50 8.83 -5.93
N SER A 30 15.86 8.35 -7.11
CA SER A 30 15.35 8.89 -8.39
C SER A 30 13.85 8.64 -8.52
N ILE A 31 13.41 7.43 -8.19
CA ILE A 31 11.99 7.04 -8.21
C ILE A 31 11.18 7.88 -7.21
N ALA A 32 11.70 8.06 -5.99
CA ALA A 32 11.08 8.90 -4.97
C ALA A 32 10.87 10.35 -5.45
N ALA A 33 11.89 10.95 -6.09
CA ALA A 33 11.79 12.28 -6.65
C ALA A 33 10.77 12.36 -7.80
N ARG A 34 10.72 11.34 -8.67
CA ARG A 34 9.80 11.27 -9.82
C ARG A 34 8.33 11.17 -9.40
N PHE A 35 8.04 10.43 -8.34
CA PHE A 35 6.66 10.14 -7.91
C PHE A 35 6.21 10.91 -6.67
N GLY A 36 7.08 11.78 -6.11
CA GLY A 36 6.76 12.57 -4.92
C GLY A 36 6.56 11.73 -3.65
N VAL A 37 7.19 10.56 -3.57
CA VAL A 37 7.10 9.67 -2.40
C VAL A 37 8.36 9.78 -1.54
N GLY A 38 8.24 9.50 -0.25
CA GLY A 38 9.41 9.42 0.63
C GLY A 38 10.40 8.33 0.17
N ILE A 39 11.71 8.61 0.22
CA ILE A 39 12.76 7.66 -0.19
C ILE A 39 12.63 6.33 0.56
N SER A 40 12.40 6.36 1.87
CA SER A 40 12.19 5.16 2.70
C SER A 40 10.97 4.34 2.27
N THR A 41 9.93 5.00 1.74
CA THR A 41 8.74 4.34 1.21
C THR A 41 9.05 3.62 -0.10
N ALA A 42 9.74 4.29 -1.02
CA ALA A 42 10.19 3.68 -2.28
C ALA A 42 11.10 2.47 -2.00
N ILE A 43 12.07 2.59 -1.10
CA ILE A 43 12.95 1.47 -0.68
C ILE A 43 12.11 0.30 -0.16
N ARG A 44 11.14 0.56 0.73
CA ARG A 44 10.30 -0.49 1.31
C ARG A 44 9.49 -1.24 0.24
N TRP A 45 8.95 -0.53 -0.76
CA TRP A 45 8.17 -1.15 -1.83
C TRP A 45 9.07 -2.00 -2.74
N LEU A 46 10.20 -1.46 -3.19
CA LEU A 46 11.15 -2.17 -4.04
C LEU A 46 11.76 -3.40 -3.35
N ARG A 47 12.06 -3.30 -2.05
CA ARG A 47 12.56 -4.43 -1.27
C ARG A 47 11.51 -5.54 -1.20
N ARG A 48 10.25 -5.18 -0.94
CA ARG A 48 9.14 -6.13 -0.86
C ARG A 48 8.89 -6.83 -2.19
N GLU A 49 8.99 -6.12 -3.31
CA GLU A 49 8.89 -6.73 -4.64
C GLU A 49 10.00 -7.76 -4.85
N ARG A 50 11.26 -7.44 -4.51
CA ARG A 50 12.38 -8.39 -4.62
C ARG A 50 12.26 -9.61 -3.69
N GLU A 51 11.79 -9.39 -2.46
CA GLU A 51 11.71 -10.44 -1.43
C GLU A 51 10.52 -11.39 -1.67
N SER A 52 9.40 -10.89 -2.18
CA SER A 52 8.13 -11.63 -2.22
C SER A 52 7.56 -11.83 -3.63
N GLY A 53 8.07 -11.12 -4.64
CA GLY A 53 7.43 -11.03 -5.96
C GLY A 53 6.05 -10.37 -5.96
N GLU A 54 5.56 -9.94 -4.79
CA GLU A 54 4.26 -9.29 -4.59
C GLU A 54 4.34 -7.85 -5.11
N ARG A 55 3.88 -7.65 -6.35
CA ARG A 55 3.63 -6.31 -6.93
C ARG A 55 2.32 -5.69 -6.43
N THR A 56 1.40 -6.52 -5.95
CA THR A 56 0.11 -6.09 -5.39
C THR A 56 0.17 -5.91 -3.87
N PRO A 57 -0.55 -4.95 -3.29
CA PRO A 57 -0.70 -4.84 -1.86
C PRO A 57 -1.48 -6.04 -1.31
N ARG A 58 -1.08 -6.49 -0.12
CA ARG A 58 -1.99 -7.28 0.71
C ARG A 58 -3.23 -6.45 1.01
N ARG A 59 -4.39 -7.10 0.95
CA ARG A 59 -5.72 -6.52 1.18
C ARG A 59 -5.68 -5.52 2.35
N GLN A 60 -5.81 -4.24 2.06
CA GLN A 60 -5.81 -3.19 3.06
C GLN A 60 -7.26 -2.81 3.35
N GLY A 61 -7.76 -3.31 4.48
CA GLY A 61 -9.12 -3.14 4.96
C GLY A 61 -9.30 -3.94 6.24
N LYS A 62 -10.12 -3.46 7.18
CA LYS A 62 -10.40 -4.17 8.43
C LYS A 62 -10.97 -5.56 8.08
N PRO A 63 -10.39 -6.67 8.56
CA PRO A 63 -11.05 -7.97 8.45
C PRO A 63 -12.46 -7.85 9.05
N ARG A 64 -13.46 -8.50 8.44
CA ARG A 64 -14.83 -8.48 8.99
C ARG A 64 -14.78 -9.12 10.39
N GLY A 65 -15.19 -8.36 11.40
CA GLY A 65 -15.13 -8.75 12.83
C GLY A 65 -14.22 -7.81 13.62
N SER A 66 -14.82 -6.83 14.31
CA SER A 66 -14.13 -6.08 15.35
C SER A 66 -14.21 -6.90 16.63
N ARG A 67 -13.11 -7.09 17.38
CA ARG A 67 -13.18 -7.70 18.74
C ARG A 67 -14.04 -6.89 19.73
N LEU A 68 -14.50 -5.70 19.31
CA LEU A 68 -15.38 -4.80 20.05
C LEU A 68 -16.87 -5.11 19.84
N ASP A 69 -17.24 -5.92 18.84
CA ASP A 69 -18.64 -6.30 18.58
C ASP A 69 -19.20 -7.15 19.74
N ALA A 70 -18.32 -7.81 20.52
CA ALA A 70 -18.70 -8.57 21.70
C ALA A 70 -19.08 -7.69 22.92
N HIS A 71 -18.83 -6.37 22.88
CA HIS A 71 -19.12 -5.48 24.00
C HIS A 71 -20.47 -4.75 23.89
N GLU A 72 -21.11 -4.73 22.71
CA GLU A 72 -22.47 -4.17 22.57
C GLU A 72 -23.59 -5.13 23.05
N ILE A 73 -23.28 -6.40 23.32
CA ILE A 73 -24.30 -7.40 23.71
C ILE A 73 -24.59 -7.44 25.22
N LEU A 74 -23.88 -6.64 26.04
CA LEU A 74 -24.15 -6.57 27.49
C LEU A 74 -24.67 -5.19 27.93
N SER A 75 -25.70 -4.69 27.25
CA SER A 75 -26.54 -3.60 27.75
C SER A 75 -28.00 -3.83 27.35
N LEU A 76 -28.59 -4.88 27.92
CA LEU A 76 -30.04 -5.07 28.03
C LEU A 76 -30.35 -5.51 29.47
#